data_AF-A0A833GR55-F1
#
_entry.id   AF-A0A833GR55-F1
#
_cell.length_a   1.000
_cell.length_b   1.000
_cell.length_c   1.000
_cell.angle_alpha   90.00
_cell.angle_beta   90.00
_cell.angle_gamma   90.00
#
_symmetry.space_group_name_H-M   'P 1'
#
loop_
_entity.id
_entity.type
_entity.pdbx_description
1 polymer ?
#
loop_
_entity_poly.entity_id
_entity_poly.type
_entity_poly.pdbx_seq_one_letter_code
_entity_poly.pdbx_strand_id
1 'polypeptide(L)'
;VLLRLFQTSRRFNVEIQPQLVMLQKTLLNIEGLGRQLDPELDLWKTAKPFLERWMSEQVGWRGLVKTFKQEAPYLARTVPQMPRLIHQALAQPPKADLQPQIDRLIAAQRQQNRWLAIIAVLLALLVSAQFA
;
A
#
# COMPACT_ATOMS: atom_id res chain seq x y z
N VAL A 1 28.76 1.43 14.10
CA VAL A 1 28.26 2.49 13.17
C VAL A 1 26.73 2.50 13.07
N LEU A 2 26.05 1.35 13.01
CA LEU A 2 24.57 1.24 12.99
C LEU A 2 23.85 1.94 14.16
N LEU A 3 24.40 1.91 15.39
CA LEU A 3 23.85 2.63 16.55
C LEU A 3 23.80 4.16 16.38
N ARG A 4 24.72 4.77 15.62
CA ARG A 4 24.79 6.23 15.43
C ARG A 4 23.81 6.74 14.38
N LEU A 5 23.48 5.93 13.37
CA LEU A 5 22.49 6.30 12.34
C LEU A 5 21.06 6.40 12.92
N PHE A 6 20.73 5.59 13.93
CA PHE A 6 19.43 5.62 14.60
C PHE A 6 19.31 6.72 15.68
N GLN A 7 20.40 7.07 16.35
CA GLN A 7 20.44 8.21 17.28
C GLN A 7 20.21 9.55 16.56
N THR A 8 20.73 9.68 15.34
CA THR A 8 20.45 10.84 14.48
C THR A 8 18.98 10.86 14.03
N SER A 9 18.40 9.72 13.64
CA SER A 9 16.98 9.64 13.25
C SER A 9 16.00 10.02 14.37
N ARG A 10 16.35 9.74 15.64
CA ARG A 10 15.56 10.20 16.81
C ARG A 10 15.68 11.71 17.06
N ARG A 11 16.75 12.36 16.59
CA ARG A 11 16.96 13.82 16.70
C ARG A 11 16.19 14.62 15.63
N PHE A 12 15.67 13.95 14.60
CA PHE A 12 14.93 14.56 13.49
C PHE A 12 13.43 14.20 13.44
N ASN A 13 12.86 13.67 14.53
CA ASN A 13 11.42 13.40 14.68
C ASN A 13 10.80 12.60 13.51
N VAL A 14 11.57 11.67 12.93
CA VAL A 14 11.04 10.70 11.95
C VAL A 14 10.34 9.61 12.76
N GLU A 15 9.03 9.41 12.56
CA GLU A 15 8.31 8.25 13.09
C GLU A 15 8.93 6.96 12.52
N ILE A 16 9.76 6.30 13.32
CA ILE A 16 10.39 5.04 12.91
C ILE A 16 9.35 3.93 13.11
N GLN A 17 8.88 3.32 12.01
CA GLN A 17 7.93 2.20 12.06
C GLN A 17 8.44 1.04 12.94
N PRO A 18 7.58 0.41 13.78
CA PRO A 18 7.97 -0.64 14.74
C PRO A 18 8.67 -1.87 14.14
N GLN A 19 8.45 -2.14 12.85
CA GLN A 19 8.91 -3.36 12.16
C GLN A 19 10.42 -3.38 11.96
N LEU A 20 11.04 -2.21 11.78
CA LEU A 20 12.50 -2.09 11.62
C LEU A 20 13.24 -2.35 12.94
N VAL A 21 12.58 -2.08 14.07
CA VAL A 21 13.12 -2.33 15.42
C VAL A 21 13.20 -3.84 15.71
N MET A 22 12.25 -4.64 15.21
CA MET A 22 12.23 -6.09 15.41
C MET A 22 13.34 -6.79 14.61
N LEU A 23 13.54 -6.43 13.34
CA LEU A 23 14.65 -6.93 12.53
C LEU A 23 16.00 -6.63 13.19
N GLN A 24 16.16 -5.41 13.73
CA GLN A 24 17.35 -5.02 14.45
C GLN A 24 17.56 -5.85 15.72
N LYS A 25 16.50 -6.14 16.50
CA LYS A 25 16.58 -7.04 17.66
C LYS A 25 16.96 -8.46 17.26
N THR A 26 16.45 -8.98 16.15
CA THR A 26 16.82 -10.31 15.64
C THR A 26 18.29 -10.34 15.22
N LEU A 27 18.76 -9.34 14.48
CA LEU A 27 20.18 -9.24 14.09
C LEU A 27 21.12 -9.12 15.30
N LEU A 28 20.79 -8.29 16.29
CA LEU A 28 21.56 -8.15 17.53
C LEU A 28 21.56 -9.43 18.37
N ASN A 29 20.44 -10.14 18.42
CA ASN A 29 20.35 -11.42 19.13
C ASN A 29 21.22 -12.49 18.45
N ILE A 30 21.20 -12.55 17.11
CA ILE A 30 22.06 -13.45 16.34
C ILE A 30 23.55 -13.07 16.52
N GLU A 31 23.89 -11.78 16.62
CA GLU A 31 25.25 -11.29 16.93
C GLU A 31 25.71 -11.68 18.34
N GLY A 32 24.82 -11.59 19.32
CA GLY A 32 25.09 -12.04 20.68
C GLY A 32 25.35 -13.54 20.76
N LEU A 33 24.53 -14.36 20.08
CA LEU A 33 24.71 -15.81 20.00
C LEU A 33 25.98 -16.18 19.23
N GLY A 34 26.28 -15.48 18.13
CA GLY A 34 27.51 -15.67 17.36
C GLY A 34 28.77 -15.40 18.18
N ARG A 35 28.78 -14.32 18.97
CA ARG A 35 29.91 -13.99 19.87
C ARG A 35 30.07 -14.93 21.06
N GLN A 36 28.99 -15.56 21.51
CA GLN A 36 29.07 -16.61 22.54
C GLN A 36 29.75 -17.88 22.03
N LEU A 37 29.65 -18.16 20.72
CA LEU A 37 30.27 -19.30 20.06
C LEU A 37 31.70 -19.00 19.56
N ASP A 38 31.93 -17.79 19.05
CA ASP A 38 33.22 -17.29 18.61
C ASP A 38 33.39 -15.80 19.02
N PRO A 39 34.20 -15.51 20.07
CA PRO A 39 34.35 -14.15 20.61
C PRO A 39 34.87 -13.11 19.61
N GLU A 40 35.56 -13.53 18.54
CA GLU A 40 36.15 -12.64 17.54
C GLU A 40 35.27 -12.47 16.28
N LEU A 41 34.10 -13.13 16.25
CA LEU A 41 33.21 -13.13 15.09
C LEU A 41 32.54 -11.75 14.87
N ASP A 42 32.89 -11.12 13.75
CA ASP A 42 32.12 -10.01 13.18
C ASP A 42 31.10 -10.55 12.17
N LEU A 43 29.84 -10.65 12.59
CA LEU A 43 28.75 -11.12 11.74
C LEU A 43 28.56 -10.28 10.49
N TRP A 44 28.77 -8.96 10.54
CA TRP A 44 28.58 -8.11 9.39
C TRP A 44 29.63 -8.38 8.31
N LYS A 45 30.90 -8.46 8.74
CA LYS A 45 32.02 -8.80 7.86
C LYS A 45 31.83 -10.17 7.21
N THR A 46 31.31 -11.13 7.97
CA THR A 46 31.09 -12.51 7.52
C THR A 46 29.87 -12.63 6.59
N ALA A 47 28.78 -11.92 6.88
CA ALA A 47 27.53 -11.99 6.13
C ALA A 47 27.52 -11.16 4.83
N LYS A 48 28.35 -10.11 4.74
CA LYS A 48 28.45 -9.21 3.59
C LYS A 48 28.50 -9.93 2.22
N PRO A 49 29.42 -10.89 1.96
CA PRO A 49 29.49 -11.55 0.65
C PRO A 49 28.23 -12.39 0.33
N PHE A 50 27.51 -12.89 1.35
CA PHE A 50 26.25 -13.60 1.14
C PHE A 50 25.12 -12.65 0.79
N LEU A 51 25.03 -11.51 1.47
CA LEU A 51 24.07 -10.45 1.17
C LEU A 51 24.27 -9.88 -0.23
N GLU A 52 25.51 -9.61 -0.64
CA GLU A 52 25.83 -9.10 -1.98
C GLU A 52 25.41 -10.08 -3.07
N ARG A 53 25.71 -11.38 -2.91
CA ARG A 53 25.26 -12.42 -3.83
C ARG A 53 23.75 -12.52 -3.88
N TRP A 54 23.09 -12.60 -2.73
CA TRP A 54 21.63 -12.71 -2.63
C TRP A 54 20.92 -11.49 -3.26
N MET A 55 21.40 -10.27 -3.00
CA MET A 55 20.87 -9.06 -3.62
C MET A 55 21.03 -9.10 -5.14
N SER A 56 22.18 -9.55 -5.64
CA SER A 56 22.41 -9.69 -7.09
C SER A 56 21.47 -10.71 -7.75
N GLU A 57 21.04 -11.72 -6.99
CA GLU A 57 20.12 -12.75 -7.44
C GLU A 57 18.64 -12.32 -7.38
N GLN A 58 18.27 -11.47 -6.42
CA GLN A 58 16.88 -11.02 -6.24
C GLN A 58 16.58 -9.71 -6.98
N VAL A 59 17.45 -8.72 -6.85
CA VAL A 59 17.27 -7.36 -7.37
C VAL A 59 18.10 -7.12 -8.64
N GLY A 60 19.07 -7.99 -8.94
CA GLY A 60 19.92 -7.88 -10.12
C GLY A 60 19.31 -8.43 -11.40
N TRP A 61 20.02 -8.22 -12.51
CA TRP A 61 19.64 -8.70 -13.85
C TRP A 61 19.37 -10.20 -13.90
N ARG A 62 20.11 -11.00 -13.11
CA ARG A 62 19.91 -12.45 -13.01
C ARG A 62 18.54 -12.81 -12.44
N GLY A 63 18.08 -12.09 -11.42
CA GLY A 63 16.75 -12.23 -10.85
C GLY A 63 15.68 -11.90 -11.86
N LEU A 64 15.82 -10.76 -12.54
CA LEU A 64 14.89 -10.34 -13.59
C LEU A 64 14.76 -11.37 -14.70
N VAL A 65 15.87 -11.91 -15.23
CA VAL A 65 15.84 -12.94 -16.26
C VAL A 65 15.22 -14.24 -15.75
N LYS A 66 15.49 -14.62 -14.49
CA LYS A 66 14.90 -15.82 -13.87
C LYS A 66 13.39 -15.68 -13.72
N THR A 67 12.92 -14.58 -13.16
CA THR A 67 11.49 -14.26 -13.03
C THR A 67 10.83 -14.18 -14.39
N PHE A 68 11.45 -13.51 -15.36
CA PHE A 68 10.93 -13.43 -16.72
C PHE A 68 10.81 -14.81 -17.37
N LYS A 69 11.79 -15.70 -17.21
CA LYS A 69 11.69 -17.08 -17.71
C LYS A 69 10.58 -17.88 -17.03
N GLN A 70 10.34 -17.66 -15.74
CA GLN A 70 9.28 -18.32 -14.99
C GLN A 70 7.90 -17.84 -15.44
N GLU A 71 7.74 -16.53 -15.67
CA GLU A 71 6.49 -15.91 -16.11
C GLU A 71 6.27 -15.97 -17.63
N ALA A 72 7.31 -16.26 -18.42
CA ALA A 72 7.26 -16.28 -19.88
C ALA A 72 6.15 -17.16 -20.46
N PRO A 73 5.87 -18.39 -19.96
CA PRO A 73 4.78 -19.21 -20.48
C PRO A 73 3.39 -18.58 -20.25
N TYR A 74 3.20 -17.90 -19.12
CA TYR A 74 1.96 -17.19 -18.81
C TYR A 74 1.81 -15.94 -19.68
N LEU A 75 2.88 -15.16 -19.81
CA LEU A 75 2.93 -13.99 -20.68
C LEU A 75 2.69 -14.38 -22.15
N ALA A 76 3.28 -15.47 -22.64
CA ALA A 76 3.10 -15.95 -24.00
C ALA A 76 1.62 -16.27 -24.34
N ARG A 77 0.83 -16.71 -23.35
CA ARG A 77 -0.62 -16.93 -23.52
C ARG A 77 -1.42 -15.63 -23.50
N THR A 78 -0.93 -14.61 -22.80
CA THR A 78 -1.63 -13.35 -22.53
C THR A 78 -1.24 -12.23 -23.51
N VAL A 79 -0.06 -12.28 -24.12
CA VAL A 79 0.40 -11.30 -25.12
C VAL A 79 -0.50 -11.25 -26.36
N PRO A 80 -0.98 -12.37 -26.94
CA PRO A 80 -1.84 -12.33 -28.12
C PRO A 80 -3.17 -11.60 -27.92
N GLN A 81 -3.69 -11.52 -26.69
CA GLN A 81 -4.93 -10.80 -26.38
C GLN A 81 -4.72 -9.30 -26.10
N MET A 82 -3.48 -8.86 -25.85
CA MET A 82 -3.15 -7.45 -25.58
C MET A 82 -3.56 -6.49 -26.70
N PRO A 83 -3.30 -6.77 -28.00
CA PRO A 83 -3.72 -5.87 -29.08
C PRO A 83 -5.22 -5.60 -29.06
N ARG A 84 -6.04 -6.64 -28.81
CA ARG A 84 -7.50 -6.50 -28.72
C ARG A 84 -7.91 -5.61 -27.55
N LEU A 85 -7.28 -5.78 -26.38
CA LEU A 85 -7.55 -4.95 -25.20
C LEU A 85 -7.13 -3.50 -25.39
N ILE A 86 -5.96 -3.27 -26.03
CA ILE A 86 -5.49 -1.93 -26.40
C ILE A 86 -6.45 -1.29 -27.39
N HIS A 87 -6.85 -2.01 -28.44
CA HIS A 87 -7.85 -1.53 -29.39
C HIS A 87 -9.18 -1.21 -28.71
N GLN A 88 -9.64 -2.05 -27.77
CA GLN A 88 -10.87 -1.77 -27.01
C GLN A 88 -10.73 -0.55 -26.10
N ALA A 89 -9.57 -0.34 -25.46
CA ALA A 89 -9.32 0.82 -24.63
C ALA A 89 -9.25 2.12 -25.46
N LEU A 90 -8.66 2.05 -26.66
CA LEU A 90 -8.53 3.18 -27.58
C LEU A 90 -9.82 3.45 -28.38
N ALA A 91 -10.60 2.42 -28.68
CA ALA A 91 -11.87 2.51 -29.38
C ALA A 91 -13.06 2.76 -28.45
N GLN A 92 -12.85 2.75 -27.13
CA GLN A 92 -13.88 3.16 -26.19
C GLN A 92 -14.21 4.64 -26.46
N PRO A 93 -15.47 4.97 -26.80
CA PRO A 93 -15.87 6.36 -26.90
C PRO A 93 -15.63 7.04 -25.55
N PRO A 94 -15.36 8.37 -25.53
CA PRO A 94 -15.23 9.12 -24.28
C PRO A 94 -16.39 8.73 -23.38
N LYS A 95 -16.09 8.29 -22.14
CA LYS A 95 -17.12 7.85 -21.19
C LYS A 95 -18.23 8.90 -21.21
N ALA A 96 -19.46 8.46 -21.50
CA ALA A 96 -20.61 9.35 -21.53
C ALA A 96 -20.57 10.20 -20.27
N ASP A 97 -20.64 11.52 -20.43
CA ASP A 97 -20.55 12.41 -19.29
C ASP A 97 -21.72 12.11 -18.33
N LEU A 98 -21.39 11.48 -17.21
CA LEU A 98 -22.34 11.06 -16.19
C LEU A 98 -22.62 12.19 -15.19
N GLN A 99 -21.84 13.27 -15.22
CA GLN A 99 -22.03 14.44 -14.35
C GLN A 99 -23.46 14.99 -14.43
N PRO A 100 -24.07 15.24 -15.61
CA PRO A 100 -25.45 15.73 -15.66
C PRO A 100 -26.48 14.75 -15.09
N GLN A 101 -26.22 13.43 -15.12
CA GLN A 101 -27.11 12.43 -14.53
C GLN A 101 -26.97 12.38 -13.02
N ILE A 102 -25.73 12.46 -12.52
CA ILE A 102 -25.42 12.51 -11.09
C ILE A 102 -26.01 13.79 -10.46
N ASP A 103 -25.88 14.93 -11.12
CA ASP A 103 -26.40 16.20 -10.63
C ASP A 103 -27.93 16.20 -10.51
N ARG A 104 -28.63 15.57 -11.46
CA ARG A 104 -30.10 15.38 -11.38
C ARG A 104 -30.51 14.51 -10.20
N LEU A 105 -29.77 13.43 -9.94
CA LEU A 105 -30.02 12.56 -8.79
C LEU A 105 -29.78 13.30 -7.46
N ILE A 106 -28.70 14.06 -7.36
CA ILE A 106 -28.40 14.88 -6.17
C ILE A 106 -29.48 15.95 -5.95
N ALA A 107 -29.96 16.60 -7.01
CA ALA A 107 -31.03 17.58 -6.93
C ALA A 107 -32.35 16.97 -6.43
N ALA A 108 -32.73 15.80 -6.96
CA ALA A 108 -33.91 15.07 -6.51
C ALA A 108 -33.80 14.64 -5.02
N GLN A 109 -32.63 14.14 -4.62
CA GLN A 109 -32.34 13.76 -3.23
C GLN A 109 -32.49 14.93 -2.26
N ARG A 110 -31.96 16.11 -2.62
CA ARG A 110 -32.05 17.33 -1.80
C ARG A 110 -33.50 17.79 -1.61
N GLN A 111 -34.31 17.71 -2.66
CA GLN A 111 -35.72 18.06 -2.58
C GLN A 111 -36.46 17.12 -1.63
N GLN A 112 -36.19 15.81 -1.69
CA GLN A 112 -36.79 14.83 -0.78
C GLN A 112 -36.36 15.07 0.66
N ASN A 113 -35.06 15.28 0.93
CA ASN A 113 -34.56 15.58 2.28
C ASN A 113 -35.19 16.85 2.85
N ARG A 114 -35.44 17.87 2.02
CA ARG A 114 -36.11 19.09 2.46
C ARG A 114 -37.55 18.82 2.91
N TRP A 115 -38.29 17.99 2.17
CA TRP A 115 -39.65 17.60 2.58
C TRP A 115 -39.65 16.76 3.86
N LEU A 116 -38.72 15.81 3.99
CA LEU A 116 -38.55 15.03 5.22
C LEU A 116 -38.25 15.92 6.42
N ALA A 117 -37.40 16.93 6.25
CA ALA A 117 -37.09 17.90 7.31
C ALA A 117 -38.33 18.72 7.71
N ILE A 118 -39.12 19.20 6.73
CA ILE A 118 -40.36 19.94 7.00
C ILE A 118 -41.36 19.06 7.78
N ILE A 119 -41.56 17.81 7.34
CA ILE A 119 -42.45 16.86 8.02
C ILE A 119 -41.95 16.59 9.45
N ALA A 120 -40.65 16.37 9.63
CA ALA A 120 -40.06 16.15 10.96
C ALA A 120 -40.26 17.35 11.89
N VAL A 121 -40.08 18.58 11.39
CA VAL A 121 -40.32 19.82 12.16
C VAL A 121 -41.80 19.97 12.52
N LEU A 122 -42.71 19.75 11.58
CA LEU A 122 -44.15 19.82 11.84
C LEU A 122 -44.61 18.77 12.88
N LEU A 123 -44.10 17.54 12.78
CA LEU A 123 -44.36 16.50 13.77
C LEU A 123 -43.80 16.87 15.15
N ALA A 124 -42.58 17.40 15.21
CA ALA A 124 -41.98 17.84 16.47
C ALA A 124 -42.78 18.98 17.12
N LEU A 125 -43.27 19.95 16.33
CA LEU A 125 -44.13 21.03 16.81
C LEU A 125 -45.47 20.51 17.34
N LEU A 126 -46.12 19.59 16.61
CA LEU A 126 -47.40 19.01 17.01
C LEU A 126 -47.27 18.22 18.31
N VAL A 127 -46.21 17.42 18.45
CA VAL A 127 -45.88 16.72 19.69
C VAL A 127 -45.66 17.71 20.83
N SER A 128 -44.87 18.76 20.61
CA SER A 128 -44.62 19.78 21.65
C SER A 128 -45.91 20.48 22.12
N ALA A 129 -46.87 20.70 21.23
CA ALA A 129 -48.16 21.32 21.56
C ALA A 129 -49.12 20.37 22.32
N GLN A 130 -48.92 19.05 22.25
CA GLN A 130 -49.70 18.10 23.06
C GLN A 130 -49.18 17.97 24.50
N PHE A 131 -47.90 18.30 24.73
CA PHE A 131 -47.24 18.19 26.03
C PHE A 131 -47.08 19.53 26.77
N ALA A 132 -47.53 20.64 26.18
CA ALA A 132 -47.56 21.98 26.76
C ALA A 132 -48.99 22.36 27.17
#